data_AF-A0ABD0SF81-F1
#
_entry.id   AF-A0ABD0SF81-F1
#
_cell.length_a   1.000
_cell.length_b   1.000
_cell.length_c   1.000
_cell.angle_alpha   90.00
_cell.angle_beta   90.00
_cell.angle_gamma   90.00
#
_symmetry.space_group_name_H-M   'P 1'
#
loop_
_entity.id
_entity.type
_entity.pdbx_description
1 polymer ?
#
loop_
_entity_poly.entity_id
_entity_poly.type
_entity_poly.pdbx_seq_one_letter_code
_entity_poly.pdbx_strand_id
1 'polypeptide(L)'
;MKRVENIKGRVRSFIWEDEQWQQNMHALGFGCNRQIFHLFIQLVNWKMNFNKCAVEKGSGTFSRFDYNLFQHALEPETYYGRWRWLYEATSKGKSITCIAVETIVNLANSTSFF
;
A
#
# COMPACT_ATOMS: atom_id res chain seq x y z
N MET A 1 3.68 26.24 9.83
CA MET A 1 3.13 25.14 9.01
C MET A 1 3.31 23.83 9.78
N LYS A 2 2.25 23.04 10.06
CA LYS A 2 2.39 21.80 10.87
C LYS A 2 2.90 20.66 9.98
N ARG A 3 4.14 20.24 10.24
CA ARG A 3 4.82 19.12 9.60
C ARG A 3 4.59 17.83 10.40
N VAL A 4 4.38 16.71 9.73
CA VAL A 4 4.26 15.39 10.39
C VAL A 4 5.55 14.61 10.17
N GLU A 5 6.21 14.25 11.26
CA GLU A 5 7.53 13.59 11.27
C GLU A 5 7.43 12.18 11.85
N ASN A 6 8.51 11.39 11.70
CA ASN A 6 8.59 10.01 12.21
C ASN A 6 7.47 9.11 11.64
N ILE A 7 7.24 9.23 10.34
CA ILE A 7 6.19 8.46 9.67
C ILE A 7 6.65 7.00 9.52
N LYS A 8 5.76 6.08 9.88
CA LYS A 8 5.95 4.63 9.69
C LYS A 8 4.79 4.08 8.90
N GLY A 9 5.08 3.25 7.92
CA GLY A 9 4.09 2.49 7.17
C GLY A 9 3.81 1.12 7.80
N ARG A 10 2.60 0.64 7.60
CA ARG A 10 2.18 -0.74 7.86
C ARG A 10 1.36 -1.20 6.67
N VAL A 11 1.51 -2.47 6.32
CA VAL A 11 0.73 -3.11 5.25
C VAL A 11 0.21 -4.44 5.76
N ARG A 12 -1.04 -4.73 5.43
CA ARG A 12 -1.64 -6.06 5.55
C ARG A 12 -2.24 -6.46 4.22
N SER A 13 -2.08 -7.72 3.86
CA SER A 13 -2.75 -8.32 2.72
C SER A 13 -3.65 -9.46 3.20
N PHE A 14 -4.76 -9.62 2.50
CA PHE A 14 -5.70 -10.72 2.69
C PHE A 14 -6.06 -11.29 1.34
N ILE A 15 -6.18 -12.60 1.26
CA ILE A 15 -6.64 -13.32 0.08
C ILE A 15 -8.00 -13.92 0.41
N TRP A 16 -8.92 -13.95 -0.55
CA TRP A 16 -10.21 -14.62 -0.39
C TRP A 16 -10.07 -16.09 -0.78
N GLU A 17 -10.07 -16.97 0.22
CA GLU A 17 -10.00 -18.42 0.06
C GLU A 17 -11.06 -19.06 0.96
N ASP A 18 -11.66 -20.16 0.51
CA ASP A 18 -12.69 -20.89 1.26
C ASP A 18 -13.82 -19.99 1.80
N GLU A 19 -14.28 -19.05 0.97
CA GLU A 19 -15.35 -18.09 1.29
C GLU A 19 -15.04 -17.13 2.46
N GLN A 20 -13.76 -16.90 2.76
CA GLN A 20 -13.33 -16.02 3.84
C GLN A 20 -12.03 -15.27 3.51
N TRP A 21 -11.82 -14.14 4.17
CA TRP A 21 -10.56 -13.38 4.07
C TRP A 21 -9.51 -14.02 4.97
N GLN A 22 -8.49 -14.61 4.36
CA GLN A 22 -7.31 -15.13 5.04
C GLN A 22 -6.18 -14.10 4.99
N GLN A 23 -5.55 -13.82 6.13
CA GLN A 23 -4.42 -12.89 6.14
C GLN A 23 -3.19 -13.56 5.52
N ASN A 24 -2.68 -13.01 4.43
CA ASN A 24 -1.52 -13.56 3.73
C ASN A 24 -0.21 -12.93 4.25
N MET A 25 -0.13 -11.60 4.26
CA MET A 25 1.06 -10.88 4.72
C MET A 25 0.71 -9.80 5.74
N HIS A 26 1.62 -9.60 6.70
CA HIS A 26 1.59 -8.48 7.63
C HIS A 26 2.99 -7.90 7.79
N ALA A 27 3.26 -6.76 7.14
CA ALA A 27 4.51 -6.04 7.29
C ALA A 27 4.32 -4.82 8.21
N LEU A 28 4.86 -4.92 9.42
CA LEU A 28 4.78 -3.88 10.45
C LEU A 28 5.92 -2.86 10.33
N GLY A 29 5.57 -1.58 10.39
CA GLY A 29 6.47 -0.52 10.85
C GLY A 29 7.64 -0.23 9.91
N PHE A 30 7.46 -0.35 8.60
CA PHE A 30 8.50 0.01 7.65
C PHE A 30 8.70 1.54 7.63
N GLY A 31 9.97 1.95 7.72
CA GLY A 31 10.34 3.37 7.69
C GLY A 31 10.35 3.95 6.28
N CYS A 32 10.56 5.27 6.20
CA CYS A 32 10.53 6.00 4.93
C CYS A 32 11.51 5.50 3.86
N ASN A 33 12.58 4.79 4.23
CA ASN A 33 13.62 4.34 3.30
C ASN A 33 13.31 3.01 2.61
N ARG A 34 12.16 2.38 2.90
CA ARG A 34 11.77 1.11 2.26
C ARG A 34 11.07 1.39 0.92
N GLN A 35 11.39 0.60 -0.10
CA GLN A 35 10.82 0.74 -1.45
C GLN A 35 9.29 0.72 -1.46
N ILE A 36 8.67 -0.14 -0.66
CA ILE A 36 7.21 -0.20 -0.50
C ILE A 36 6.62 1.14 -0.03
N PHE A 37 7.31 1.85 0.86
CA PHE A 37 6.86 3.15 1.33
C PHE A 37 6.94 4.18 0.20
N HIS A 38 8.01 4.14 -0.61
CA HIS A 38 8.13 5.02 -1.77
C HIS A 38 6.99 4.79 -2.78
N LEU A 39 6.67 3.53 -3.07
CA LEU A 39 5.56 3.18 -3.98
C LEU A 39 4.21 3.64 -3.42
N PHE A 40 3.99 3.48 -2.12
CA PHE A 40 2.79 3.99 -1.45
C PHE A 40 2.68 5.53 -1.54
N ILE A 41 3.79 6.24 -1.32
CA ILE A 41 3.84 7.71 -1.42
C ILE A 41 3.65 8.21 -2.84
N GLN A 42 4.14 7.46 -3.83
CA GLN A 42 3.86 7.71 -5.24
C GLN A 42 2.36 7.55 -5.55
N LEU A 43 1.70 6.54 -4.99
CA LEU A 43 0.25 6.35 -5.15
C LEU A 43 -0.54 7.57 -4.65
N VAL A 44 -0.24 8.07 -3.44
CA VAL A 44 -0.95 9.24 -2.87
C VAL A 44 -0.42 10.60 -3.32
N ASN A 45 0.66 10.63 -4.12
CA ASN A 45 1.35 11.83 -4.61
C ASN A 45 1.61 12.87 -3.51
N TRP A 46 2.16 12.42 -2.38
CA TRP A 46 2.50 13.31 -1.27
C TRP A 46 3.91 13.89 -1.42
N LYS A 47 4.06 15.17 -1.08
CA LYS A 47 5.38 15.80 -0.95
C LYS A 47 6.05 15.32 0.33
N MET A 48 7.11 14.52 0.17
CA MET A 48 7.89 13.98 1.28
C MET A 48 9.33 14.46 1.27
N ASN A 49 9.82 14.75 2.48
CA ASN A 49 11.24 14.88 2.74
C ASN A 49 11.74 13.55 3.31
N PHE A 50 12.32 12.71 2.45
CA PHE A 50 12.79 11.37 2.82
C PHE A 50 13.92 11.40 3.86
N ASN A 51 14.85 12.37 3.78
CA ASN A 51 15.94 12.53 4.75
C ASN A 51 15.44 12.75 6.17
N LYS A 52 14.29 13.42 6.32
CA LYS A 52 13.68 13.72 7.63
C LYS A 52 12.44 12.87 7.91
N CYS A 53 12.12 11.91 7.04
CA CYS A 53 10.95 11.04 7.10
C CYS A 53 9.66 11.82 7.47
N ALA A 54 9.39 12.87 6.70
CA ALA A 54 8.34 13.84 7.01
C ALA A 54 7.48 14.18 5.79
N VAL A 55 6.17 14.30 6.02
CA VAL A 55 5.18 14.75 5.03
C VAL A 55 4.84 16.21 5.30
N GLU A 56 4.81 16.99 4.23
CA GLU A 56 4.29 18.37 4.24
C GLU A 56 2.78 18.36 3.99
N LYS A 57 2.05 19.20 4.72
CA LYS A 57 0.60 19.34 4.52
C LYS A 57 0.32 19.87 3.11
N GLY A 58 -0.47 19.16 2.34
CA GLY A 58 -0.87 19.52 0.97
C GLY A 58 -1.96 18.59 0.44
N SER A 59 -2.32 18.76 -0.83
CA SER A 59 -3.14 17.82 -1.59
C SER A 59 -2.26 17.10 -2.61
N GLY A 60 -2.46 15.79 -2.74
CA GLY A 60 -1.86 14.97 -3.79
C GLY A 60 -2.95 14.52 -4.77
N THR A 61 -2.57 14.30 -6.02
CA THR A 61 -3.43 13.69 -7.04
C THR A 61 -2.90 12.32 -7.41
N PHE A 62 -3.78 11.33 -7.49
CA PHE A 62 -3.44 10.00 -7.99
C PHE A 62 -3.18 10.11 -9.50
N SER A 63 -1.97 9.82 -9.97
CA SER A 63 -1.70 9.74 -11.41
C SER A 63 -0.75 8.60 -11.71
N ARG A 64 -1.11 7.76 -12.69
CA ARG A 64 -0.32 6.63 -13.22
C ARG A 64 0.30 5.75 -12.13
N PHE A 65 -0.54 4.98 -11.46
CA PHE A 65 -0.10 3.94 -10.53
C PHE A 65 0.08 2.61 -11.27
N ASP A 66 1.28 2.06 -11.25
CA ASP A 66 1.56 0.70 -11.72
C ASP A 66 1.27 -0.29 -10.60
N TYR A 67 0.04 -0.81 -10.61
CA TYR A 67 -0.40 -1.79 -9.62
C TYR A 67 0.39 -3.09 -9.70
N ASN A 68 0.82 -3.51 -10.89
CA ASN A 68 1.55 -4.77 -11.06
C ASN A 68 2.92 -4.69 -10.40
N LEU A 69 3.65 -3.59 -10.63
CA LEU A 69 4.93 -3.36 -9.95
C LEU A 69 4.77 -3.32 -8.43
N PHE A 70 3.71 -2.67 -7.94
CA PHE A 70 3.44 -2.56 -6.52
C PHE A 70 3.09 -3.90 -5.87
N GLN A 71 2.20 -4.66 -6.50
CA GLN A 71 1.83 -6.01 -6.09
C GLN A 71 3.06 -6.91 -6.05
N HIS A 72 3.89 -6.89 -7.10
CA HIS A 72 5.08 -7.75 -7.19
C HIS A 72 6.19 -7.36 -6.19
N ALA A 73 6.29 -6.08 -5.81
CA ALA A 73 7.21 -5.64 -4.76
C ALA A 73 6.79 -6.15 -3.37
N LEU A 74 5.51 -6.50 -3.22
CA LEU A 74 4.87 -6.93 -2.00
C LEU A 74 4.77 -8.44 -1.88
N GLU A 75 4.35 -9.09 -2.97
CA GLU A 75 4.07 -10.52 -3.09
C GLU A 75 4.69 -10.98 -4.41
N PRO A 76 5.98 -11.33 -4.41
CA PRO A 76 6.68 -11.76 -5.62
C PRO A 76 6.10 -13.06 -6.19
N GLU A 77 5.52 -13.90 -5.34
CA GLU A 77 4.75 -15.08 -5.76
C GLU A 77 3.28 -14.67 -5.88
N THR A 78 2.83 -14.43 -7.12
CA THR A 78 1.48 -13.88 -7.36
C THR A 78 0.42 -14.99 -7.26
N TYR A 79 -0.41 -14.95 -6.23
CA TYR A 79 -1.64 -15.74 -6.16
C TYR A 79 -2.77 -15.05 -6.94
N TYR A 80 -3.48 -15.81 -7.78
CA TYR A 80 -4.66 -15.34 -8.49
C TYR A 80 -5.89 -15.34 -7.58
N GLY A 81 -6.83 -14.42 -7.82
CA GLY A 81 -8.06 -14.32 -7.04
C GLY A 81 -8.30 -12.93 -6.45
N ARG A 82 -9.15 -12.86 -5.43
CA ARG A 82 -9.50 -11.60 -4.76
C ARG A 82 -8.51 -11.30 -3.64
N TRP A 83 -8.01 -10.08 -3.65
CA TRP A 83 -7.10 -9.56 -2.65
C TRP A 83 -7.70 -8.35 -1.97
N ARG A 84 -7.40 -8.20 -0.67
CA ARG A 84 -7.64 -6.98 0.08
C ARG A 84 -6.33 -6.50 0.69
N TRP A 85 -6.07 -5.23 0.52
CA TRP A 85 -4.87 -4.56 1.00
C TRP A 85 -5.25 -3.45 1.96
N LEU A 86 -4.59 -3.42 3.13
CA LEU A 86 -4.72 -2.33 4.10
C LEU A 86 -3.37 -1.67 4.28
N TYR A 87 -3.28 -0.39 3.91
CA TYR A 87 -2.11 0.46 4.09
C TYR A 87 -2.37 1.49 5.16
N GLU A 88 -1.47 1.59 6.12
CA GLU A 88 -1.57 2.55 7.21
C GLU A 88 -0.27 3.34 7.34
N ALA A 89 -0.37 4.67 7.35
CA ALA A 89 0.71 5.57 7.71
C ALA A 89 0.47 6.11 9.13
N THR A 90 1.46 5.99 10.01
CA THR A 90 1.37 6.39 11.42
C THR A 90 2.49 7.36 11.79
N SER A 91 2.24 8.27 12.76
CA SER A 91 3.27 9.07 13.42
C SER A 91 2.99 9.12 14.91
N LYS A 92 4.02 8.90 15.72
CA LYS A 92 3.93 8.89 17.20
C LYS A 92 2.78 8.02 17.72
N GLY A 93 2.55 6.87 17.07
CA GLY A 93 1.49 5.92 17.44
C GLY A 93 0.08 6.29 16.96
N LYS A 94 -0.11 7.43 16.29
CA LYS A 94 -1.41 7.84 15.73
C LYS A 94 -1.45 7.60 14.22
N SER A 95 -2.57 7.08 13.74
CA SER A 95 -2.82 6.90 12.31
C SER A 95 -3.06 8.26 11.66
N ILE A 96 -2.33 8.53 10.58
CA ILE A 96 -2.47 9.75 9.77
C ILE A 96 -3.31 9.45 8.53
N THR A 97 -3.16 8.24 7.99
CA THR A 97 -3.89 7.79 6.80
C THR A 97 -4.02 6.29 6.83
N CYS A 98 -5.18 5.82 6.39
CA CYS A 98 -5.48 4.43 6.16
C CYS A 98 -6.15 4.31 4.80
N ILE A 99 -5.66 3.41 3.95
CA ILE A 99 -6.22 3.11 2.64
C ILE A 99 -6.53 1.62 2.60
N ALA A 100 -7.76 1.29 2.23
CA ALA A 100 -8.18 -0.07 1.93
C ALA A 100 -8.41 -0.19 0.43
N VAL A 101 -7.80 -1.19 -0.20
CA VAL A 101 -7.97 -1.48 -1.63
C VAL A 101 -8.34 -2.94 -1.79
N GLU A 102 -9.34 -3.22 -2.61
CA GLU A 102 -9.65 -4.57 -3.06
C GLU A 102 -9.33 -4.69 -4.54
N THR A 103 -8.70 -5.81 -4.91
CA THR A 103 -8.30 -6.10 -6.27
C THR A 103 -8.66 -7.53 -6.65
N ILE A 104 -8.82 -7.76 -7.95
CA ILE A 104 -9.01 -9.08 -8.53
C ILE A 104 -7.84 -9.31 -9.47
N VAL A 105 -6.98 -10.28 -9.13
CA VAL A 105 -5.81 -10.64 -9.92
C VAL A 105 -6.17 -11.83 -10.80
N ASN A 106 -6.20 -11.61 -12.11
CA ASN A 106 -6.54 -12.61 -13.11
C ASN A 106 -5.31 -13.02 -13.92
N LEU A 107 -5.36 -14.21 -14.51
CA LEU A 107 -4.43 -14.61 -15.56
C LEU A 107 -4.66 -13.71 -16.79
N ALA A 108 -3.60 -13.20 -17.40
CA ALA A 108 -3.71 -12.31 -18.56
C ALA A 108 -4.50 -12.91 -19.76
N ASN A 109 -4.65 -14.25 -19.80
CA ASN A 109 -5.38 -14.99 -20.83
C ASN A 109 -6.71 -15.60 -20.36
N SER A 110 -7.16 -15.36 -19.12
CA SER A 110 -8.51 -15.76 -18.72
C SER A 110 -9.48 -14.68 -19.17
N THR A 111 -10.08 -14.86 -20.34
CA THR A 111 -11.31 -14.17 -20.74
C THR A 111 -12.33 -14.36 -19.62
N SER A 112 -12.60 -13.28 -18.90
CA SER A 112 -13.56 -13.24 -17.81
C SER A 112 -14.97 -13.50 -18.34
N PHE A 113 -15.52 -14.67 -18.05
CA PHE A 113 -16.97 -14.87 -18.00
C PHE A 113 -17.43 -14.40 -16.61
N PHE A 114 -17.98 -13.20 -16.56
CA PHE A 114 -18.86 -12.75 -15.48
C PHE A 114 -20.31 -12.92 -15.94
#